data_AF-A0A834TJ96-F1
#
_entry.id   AF-A0A834TJ96-F1
#
_cell.length_a   1.000
_cell.length_b   1.000
_cell.length_c   1.000
_cell.angle_alpha   90.00
_cell.angle_beta   90.00
_cell.angle_gamma   90.00
#
_symmetry.space_group_name_H-M   'P 1'
#
loop_
_entity.id
_entity.type
_entity.pdbx_description
1 polymer ?
#
loop_
_entity_poly.entity_id
_entity_poly.type
_entity_poly.pdbx_seq_one_letter_code
_entity_poly.pdbx_strand_id
1 'polypeptide(L)'
;MAVHDDCKLKFMELKAKRTYRFIVYKIEEQQKQVIVEKLGEPNQGYEDFTACLPADECRYAVYDFDFLTEGNVPKSRIFFVAW
;
A
#
# COMPACT_ATOMS: atom_id res chain seq x y z
N MET A 1 2.06 6.46 -19.54
CA MET A 1 1.91 6.33 -18.09
C MET A 1 3.22 5.76 -17.56
N ALA A 2 3.97 6.54 -16.79
CA ALA A 2 5.21 6.10 -16.15
C ALA A 2 4.93 5.71 -14.68
N VAL A 3 5.87 5.02 -14.03
CA VAL A 3 5.82 4.76 -12.59
C VAL A 3 7.06 5.41 -11.99
N HIS A 4 6.86 6.33 -11.05
CA HIS A 4 7.98 6.98 -10.37
C HIS A 4 8.77 5.94 -9.57
N ASP A 5 10.10 6.00 -9.61
CA ASP A 5 10.99 4.97 -9.05
C ASP A 5 10.76 4.73 -7.55
N ASP A 6 10.36 5.77 -6.82
CA ASP A 6 9.97 5.66 -5.41
C ASP A 6 8.86 4.62 -5.17
N CYS A 7 7.94 4.41 -6.13
CA CYS A 7 6.90 3.40 -5.97
C CYS A 7 7.50 2.00 -5.80
N LYS A 8 8.54 1.69 -6.58
CA LYS A 8 9.28 0.43 -6.52
C LYS A 8 10.15 0.38 -5.26
N LEU A 9 10.84 1.47 -4.93
CA LEU A 9 11.67 1.54 -3.72
C LEU A 9 10.83 1.26 -2.48
N LYS A 10 9.70 1.95 -2.32
CA LYS A 10 8.80 1.81 -1.16
C LYS A 10 8.13 0.45 -1.10
N PHE A 11 7.73 -0.11 -2.25
CA PHE A 11 7.23 -1.48 -2.30
C PHE A 11 8.28 -2.50 -1.85
N MET A 12 9.56 -2.34 -2.26
CA MET A 12 10.64 -3.23 -1.83
C MET A 12 10.93 -3.10 -0.33
N GLU A 13 10.85 -1.89 0.23
CA GLU A 13 10.96 -1.66 1.68
C GLU A 13 9.83 -2.38 2.44
N LEU A 14 8.57 -2.23 2.02
CA LEU A 14 7.43 -2.97 2.58
C LEU A 14 7.65 -4.49 2.47
N LYS A 15 7.95 -4.99 1.27
CA LYS A 15 8.05 -6.44 1.01
C LYS A 15 9.20 -7.10 1.77
N ALA A 16 10.37 -6.46 1.82
CA ALA A 16 11.58 -7.07 2.39
C ALA A 16 11.73 -6.79 3.89
N LYS A 17 11.36 -5.59 4.34
CA LYS A 17 11.63 -5.11 5.71
C LYS A 17 10.36 -4.93 6.54
N ARG A 18 9.16 -5.04 5.93
CA ARG A 18 7.86 -4.81 6.58
C ARG A 18 7.79 -3.43 7.24
N THR A 19 8.39 -2.42 6.60
CA THR A 19 8.46 -1.04 7.12
C THR A 19 7.13 -0.30 7.04
N TYR A 20 6.20 -0.77 6.21
CA TYR A 20 4.91 -0.11 5.97
C TYR A 20 3.80 -1.15 6.03
N ARG A 21 2.66 -0.80 6.64
CA ARG A 21 1.44 -1.64 6.58
C ARG A 21 0.81 -1.58 5.20
N PHE A 22 0.77 -0.39 4.62
CA PHE A 22 0.20 -0.16 3.30
C PHE A 22 0.92 0.97 2.56
N ILE A 23 0.76 0.98 1.24
CA ILE A 23 1.22 2.06 0.37
C ILE A 23 0.04 2.41 -0.53
N VAL A 24 -0.33 3.69 -0.58
CA VAL A 24 -1.32 4.22 -1.53
C VAL A 24 -0.59 4.97 -2.63
N TYR A 25 -0.98 4.67 -3.87
CA TYR A 25 -0.47 5.28 -5.08
C TYR A 25 -1.58 6.05 -5.78
N LYS A 26 -1.23 7.20 -6.35
CA LYS A 26 -2.11 8.00 -7.19
C LYS A 26 -1.52 8.20 -8.57
N ILE A 27 -2.39 8.38 -9.56
CA ILE A 27 -1.99 8.82 -10.90
C ILE A 27 -1.96 10.35 -10.88
N GLU A 28 -0.79 10.93 -11.10
CA GLU A 28 -0.64 12.36 -11.32
C GLU A 28 -0.83 12.66 -12.81
N GLU A 29 -2.01 13.19 -13.16
CA GLU A 29 -2.45 13.34 -14.55
C GLU A 29 -1.54 14.28 -15.36
N GLN A 30 -1.05 15.38 -14.75
CA GLN A 30 -0.22 16.38 -15.42
C GLN A 30 1.10 15.78 -15.93
N GLN A 31 1.74 14.95 -15.11
CA GLN A 31 3.02 14.32 -15.42
C GLN A 31 2.84 12.91 -16.02
N LYS A 32 1.59 12.42 -16.13
CA LYS A 32 1.22 11.08 -16.60
C LYS A 32 2.03 9.98 -15.93
N GLN A 33 2.13 10.05 -14.60
CA GLN A 33 2.92 9.14 -13.78
C GLN A 33 2.17 8.64 -12.54
N VAL A 34 2.49 7.42 -12.10
CA VAL A 34 2.09 6.89 -10.81
C VAL A 34 3.11 7.32 -9.76
N ILE A 35 2.63 7.92 -8.66
CA ILE A 35 3.45 8.35 -7.53
C ILE A 35 2.93 7.76 -6.21
N VAL A 36 3.79 7.73 -5.20
CA VAL A 36 3.39 7.42 -3.82
C VAL A 36 2.60 8.60 -3.27
N GLU A 37 1.37 8.35 -2.83
CA GLU A 37 0.54 9.34 -2.15
C GLU A 37 0.68 9.22 -0.63
N LYS A 38 0.65 7.99 -0.11
CA LYS A 38 0.70 7.73 1.33
C LYS A 38 1.49 6.47 1.65
N LEU A 39 2.24 6.53 2.74
CA LEU A 39 2.85 5.39 3.41
C LEU A 39 2.13 5.20 4.74
N GLY A 40 1.62 3.98 4.97
CA GLY A 40 1.00 3.59 6.22
C GLY A 40 2.03 2.96 7.16
N GLU A 41 2.12 3.45 8.38
CA GLU A 41 3.04 2.94 9.39
C GLU A 41 2.65 1.51 9.84
N PRO A 42 3.59 0.69 10.36
CA PRO A 42 3.32 -0.71 10.73
C PRO A 42 2.21 -0.91 11.78
N ASN A 43 1.96 0.10 12.60
CA ASN A 43 0.94 0.11 13.66
C ASN A 43 -0.44 0.58 13.17
N GLN A 44 -0.55 1.08 11.94
CA GLN A 44 -1.82 1.47 11.35
C GLN A 44 -2.58 0.24 10.87
N GLY A 45 -3.91 0.30 10.92
CA GLY A 45 -4.81 -0.80 10.61
C GLY A 45 -5.62 -0.59 9.32
N TYR A 46 -6.67 -1.39 9.18
CA TYR A 46 -7.57 -1.34 8.03
C TYR A 46 -8.33 -0.01 7.95
N GLU A 47 -8.79 0.53 9.08
CA GLU A 47 -9.51 1.81 9.11
C GLU A 47 -8.61 2.97 8.61
N ASP A 48 -7.38 3.06 9.09
CA ASP A 48 -6.37 4.02 8.60
C ASP A 48 -6.14 3.92 7.09
N PHE A 49 -6.08 2.69 6.58
CA PHE A 49 -5.90 2.42 5.16
C PHE A 49 -7.10 2.90 4.35
N THR A 50 -8.32 2.51 4.73
CA THR A 50 -9.53 2.89 4.01
C THR A 50 -9.81 4.39 4.07
N ALA A 51 -9.39 5.08 5.13
CA ALA A 51 -9.47 6.54 5.20
C ALA A 51 -8.58 7.24 4.15
N CYS A 52 -7.60 6.54 3.57
CA CYS A 52 -6.76 7.03 2.48
C CYS A 52 -7.33 6.72 1.08
N LEU A 53 -8.50 6.07 0.99
CA LEU A 53 -9.14 5.68 -0.26
C LEU A 53 -10.39 6.56 -0.51
N PRO A 54 -10.28 7.61 -1.35
CA PRO A 54 -11.39 8.53 -1.62
C PRO A 54 -12.52 7.85 -2.40
N ALA A 55 -13.78 8.19 -2.11
CA ALA A 55 -14.93 7.54 -2.75
C ALA A 55 -15.16 7.96 -4.21
N ASP A 56 -14.59 9.10 -4.62
CA ASP A 56 -14.81 9.79 -5.88
C ASP A 56 -13.60 9.76 -6.82
N GLU A 57 -12.48 9.16 -6.39
CA GLU A 57 -11.28 9.02 -7.20
C GLU A 57 -10.66 7.63 -7.07
N CYS A 58 -10.11 7.11 -8.16
CA CYS A 58 -9.40 5.83 -8.13
C CYS A 58 -8.05 5.93 -7.40
N ARG A 59 -7.62 4.81 -6.81
CA ARG A 59 -6.26 4.63 -6.28
C ARG A 59 -5.74 3.22 -6.56
N TYR A 60 -4.43 3.08 -6.62
CA TYR A 60 -3.81 1.76 -6.46
C TYR A 60 -3.24 1.68 -5.05
N ALA A 61 -3.25 0.49 -4.48
CA ALA A 61 -2.61 0.29 -3.18
C ALA A 61 -1.98 -1.08 -3.04
N VAL A 62 -1.03 -1.16 -2.13
CA VAL A 62 -0.47 -2.40 -1.61
C VAL A 62 -0.75 -2.46 -0.12
N TYR A 63 -1.28 -3.57 0.38
CA TYR A 63 -1.57 -3.79 1.80
C TYR A 63 -0.94 -5.11 2.26
N ASP A 64 -0.05 -5.07 3.26
CA ASP A 64 0.52 -6.26 3.92
C ASP A 64 -0.40 -6.73 5.05
N PHE A 65 -1.35 -7.59 4.71
CA PHE A 65 -2.35 -8.11 5.64
C PHE A 65 -1.73 -9.19 6.51
N ASP A 66 -1.60 -8.91 7.81
CA ASP A 66 -1.20 -9.89 8.81
C ASP A 66 -2.40 -10.63 9.40
N PHE A 67 -2.20 -11.91 9.65
CA PHE A 67 -3.20 -12.78 10.25
C PHE A 67 -2.53 -13.92 11.01
N LEU A 68 -3.26 -14.47 11.97
CA LEU A 68 -2.86 -15.68 12.67
C LEU A 68 -3.47 -16.88 11.96
N THR A 69 -2.66 -17.91 11.71
CA THR A 69 -3.21 -19.20 11.29
C THR A 69 -3.72 -20.00 12.48
N GLU A 70 -4.34 -21.15 12.20
CA GLU A 70 -4.53 -22.19 13.21
C GLU A 70 -3.20 -22.45 13.94
N GLY A 71 -3.27 -22.48 15.27
CA GLY A 71 -2.09 -22.59 16.14
C GLY A 71 -1.37 -21.26 16.47
N ASN A 72 -1.98 -20.10 16.20
CA ASN A 72 -1.44 -18.77 16.53
C ASN A 72 -0.10 -18.45 15.86
N VAL A 73 0.17 -18.99 14.67
CA VAL A 73 1.38 -18.66 13.91
C VAL A 73 1.15 -17.41 13.06
N PRO A 74 1.92 -16.33 13.23
CA PRO A 74 1.78 -15.13 12.41
C PRO A 74 2.17 -15.39 10.95
N LYS A 75 1.28 -15.02 10.03
CA LYS A 75 1.56 -14.94 8.60
C LYS A 75 1.14 -13.59 8.06
N SER A 76 1.65 -13.23 6.88
CA SER A 76 1.16 -12.09 6.14
C SER A 76 0.99 -12.40 4.66
N ARG A 77 0.10 -11.66 4.00
CA ARG A 77 -0.10 -11.69 2.56
C ARG A 77 -0.17 -10.27 2.04
N ILE A 78 0.62 -10.01 1.00
CA ILE A 78 0.61 -8.74 0.29
C ILE A 78 -0.53 -8.79 -0.73
N PHE A 79 -1.47 -7.85 -0.59
CA PHE A 79 -2.55 -7.63 -1.55
C PHE A 79 -2.25 -6.40 -2.39
N PHE A 80 -2.52 -6.50 -3.68
CA PHE A 80 -2.62 -5.35 -4.58
C PHE A 80 -4.09 -5.01 -4.77
N VAL A 81 -4.45 -3.75 -4.59
CA VAL A 81 -5.82 -3.24 -4.65
C VAL A 81 -5.90 -2.21 -5.77
N ALA A 82 -6.88 -2.39 -6.66
CA ALA A 82 -7.35 -1.35 -7.57
C ALA A 82 -8.68 -0.84 -7.00
N TRP A 83 -8.64 0.37 -6.43
CA TRP A 83 -9.75 1.04 -5.78
C TRP A 83 -10.41 2.01 -6.77
#